data_AF-A0A523NPP7-F1
#
_entry.id   AF-A0A523NPP7-F1
#
_cell.length_a   1.000
_cell.length_b   1.000
_cell.length_c   1.000
_cell.angle_alpha   90.00
_cell.angle_beta   90.00
_cell.angle_gamma   90.00
#
_symmetry.space_group_name_H-M   'P 1'
#
loop_
_entity.id
_entity.type
_entity.pdbx_description
1 polymer ?
#
loop_
_entity_poly.entity_id
_entity_poly.type
_entity_poly.pdbx_seq_one_letter_code
_entity_poly.pdbx_strand_id
1 'polypeptide(L)'
;NFIAAYGFGAPVTSAATMQMMDHLGIAQYITRIGLILAENDPAILDDAKALWMDDEMWQPMRALAEESMVIKDWFELHVLQNFLLDGTVHPLVFDKFDAAVARHGGAAFSMMNEFMIEWFAEASRWVDAVIECAVKESDANKVLIEGWIAKWTPRVLGAMQPLGDAAFDEQGPATIDEITDRLMARAGKAGLDV
;
A
#
# COMPACT_ATOMS: atom_id res chain seq x y z
N ASN A 1 -0.04 14.07 4.02
CA ASN A 1 0.11 15.42 4.62
C ASN A 1 1.46 15.59 5.32
N PHE A 2 1.84 14.72 6.27
CA PHE A 2 3.10 14.85 7.02
C PHE A 2 4.36 14.97 6.14
N ILE A 3 4.55 14.05 5.17
CA ILE A 3 5.71 14.08 4.25
C ILE A 3 5.75 15.38 3.44
N ALA A 4 4.61 15.87 2.97
CA ALA A 4 4.54 17.12 2.21
C ALA A 4 4.94 18.35 3.04
N ALA A 5 4.59 18.35 4.33
CA ALA A 5 4.84 19.47 5.24
C ALA A 5 6.28 19.50 5.78
N TYR A 6 6.87 18.32 6.04
CA TYR A 6 8.17 18.19 6.71
C TYR A 6 9.29 17.62 5.82
N GLY A 7 8.95 17.12 4.64
CA GLY A 7 9.91 16.65 3.65
C GLY A 7 10.78 17.78 3.11
N PHE A 8 11.92 17.41 2.54
CA PHE A 8 12.89 18.38 2.03
C PHE A 8 12.86 18.46 0.51
N GLY A 9 12.84 19.70 -0.01
CA GLY A 9 12.92 20.00 -1.43
C GLY A 9 11.57 19.94 -2.15
N ALA A 10 11.33 20.95 -3.00
CA ALA A 10 10.09 21.08 -3.77
C ALA A 10 9.74 19.84 -4.61
N PRO A 11 10.69 19.11 -5.25
CA PRO A 11 10.35 17.91 -6.00
C PRO A 11 9.68 16.81 -5.15
N VAL A 12 10.20 16.54 -3.96
CA VAL A 12 9.68 15.50 -3.06
C VAL A 12 8.34 15.96 -2.45
N THR A 13 8.28 17.19 -1.93
CA THR A 13 7.07 17.67 -1.24
C THR A 13 5.90 17.86 -2.19
N SER A 14 6.15 18.25 -3.45
CA SER A 14 5.10 18.37 -4.47
C SER A 14 4.55 17.02 -4.89
N ALA A 15 5.42 16.03 -5.16
CA ALA A 15 5.01 14.66 -5.46
C ALA A 15 4.20 14.04 -4.31
N ALA A 16 4.67 14.21 -3.06
CA ALA A 16 3.95 13.75 -1.88
C ALA A 16 2.59 14.45 -1.68
N THR A 17 2.45 15.71 -2.10
CA THR A 17 1.18 16.44 -2.06
C THR A 17 0.19 15.88 -3.08
N MET A 18 0.64 15.63 -4.30
CA MET A 18 -0.18 15.02 -5.36
C MET A 18 -0.64 13.62 -4.93
N GLN A 19 0.28 12.74 -4.52
CA GLN A 19 -0.03 11.40 -4.04
C GLN A 19 -1.01 11.40 -2.85
N MET A 20 -0.91 12.35 -1.92
CA MET A 20 -1.89 12.49 -0.84
C MET A 20 -3.31 12.80 -1.37
N MET A 21 -3.43 13.66 -2.38
CA MET A 21 -4.73 13.95 -2.99
C MET A 21 -5.25 12.75 -3.77
N ASP A 22 -4.38 12.00 -4.43
CA ASP A 22 -4.74 10.77 -5.14
C ASP A 22 -5.25 9.71 -4.15
N HIS A 23 -4.59 9.52 -3.01
CA HIS A 23 -5.07 8.61 -1.95
C HIS A 23 -6.49 8.97 -1.47
N LEU A 24 -6.79 10.26 -1.34
CA LEU A 24 -8.16 10.72 -1.03
C LEU A 24 -9.13 10.37 -2.17
N GLY A 25 -8.72 10.54 -3.42
CA GLY A 25 -9.49 10.14 -4.59
C GLY A 25 -9.76 8.63 -4.63
N ILE A 26 -8.73 7.80 -4.38
CA ILE A 26 -8.85 6.34 -4.31
C ILE A 26 -9.85 5.94 -3.22
N ALA A 27 -9.79 6.54 -2.04
CA ALA A 27 -10.77 6.29 -0.97
C ALA A 27 -12.21 6.62 -1.40
N GLN A 28 -12.41 7.72 -2.15
CA GLN A 28 -13.72 8.06 -2.72
C GLN A 28 -14.17 7.05 -3.78
N TYR A 29 -13.26 6.55 -4.62
CA TYR A 29 -13.57 5.50 -5.60
C TYR A 29 -13.98 4.20 -4.91
N ILE A 30 -13.22 3.73 -3.92
CA ILE A 30 -13.55 2.54 -3.11
C ILE A 30 -14.94 2.70 -2.47
N THR A 31 -15.23 3.87 -1.91
CA THR A 31 -16.55 4.18 -1.33
C THR A 31 -17.66 4.05 -2.37
N ARG A 32 -17.47 4.60 -3.58
CA ARG A 32 -18.45 4.49 -4.67
C ARG A 32 -18.62 3.06 -5.17
N ILE A 33 -17.54 2.29 -5.26
CA ILE A 33 -17.60 0.87 -5.64
C ILE A 33 -18.44 0.10 -4.63
N GLY A 34 -18.18 0.27 -3.34
CA GLY A 34 -18.97 -0.37 -2.27
C GLY A 34 -20.47 -0.03 -2.38
N LEU A 35 -20.79 1.25 -2.58
CA LEU A 35 -22.18 1.70 -2.77
C LEU A 35 -22.82 1.07 -4.02
N ILE A 36 -22.13 1.06 -5.17
CA ILE A 36 -22.67 0.46 -6.41
C ILE A 36 -22.96 -1.03 -6.21
N LEU A 37 -22.05 -1.76 -5.55
CA LEU A 37 -22.21 -3.19 -5.26
C LEU A 37 -23.35 -3.47 -4.28
N ALA A 38 -23.68 -2.51 -3.41
CA ALA A 38 -24.78 -2.58 -2.46
C ALA A 38 -26.07 -1.90 -2.96
N GLU A 39 -26.24 -1.73 -4.27
CA GLU A 39 -27.43 -1.09 -4.87
C GLU A 39 -27.70 0.34 -4.35
N ASN A 40 -26.63 1.05 -3.95
CA ASN A 40 -26.62 2.36 -3.29
C ASN A 40 -27.22 2.39 -1.88
N ASP A 41 -27.29 1.26 -1.18
CA ASP A 41 -27.60 1.23 0.25
C ASP A 41 -26.41 1.79 1.06
N PRO A 42 -26.55 2.92 1.76
CA PRO A 42 -25.47 3.49 2.56
C PRO A 42 -25.07 2.63 3.76
N ALA A 43 -25.90 1.68 4.20
CA ALA A 43 -25.60 0.80 5.34
C ALA A 43 -24.31 -0.01 5.13
N ILE A 44 -23.95 -0.30 3.87
CA ILE A 44 -22.71 -1.01 3.53
C ILE A 44 -21.46 -0.30 4.06
N LEU A 45 -21.48 1.04 4.15
CA LEU A 45 -20.33 1.82 4.63
C LEU A 45 -20.20 1.74 6.15
N ASP A 46 -21.32 1.68 6.86
CA ASP A 46 -21.32 1.48 8.31
C ASP A 46 -20.88 0.05 8.65
N ASP A 47 -21.34 -0.95 7.90
CA ASP A 47 -20.92 -2.35 8.04
C ASP A 47 -19.42 -2.52 7.74
N ALA A 48 -18.93 -1.95 6.63
CA ALA A 48 -17.51 -1.99 6.28
C ALA A 48 -16.64 -1.31 7.35
N LYS A 49 -17.12 -0.21 7.93
CA LYS A 49 -16.43 0.46 9.04
C LYS A 49 -16.45 -0.40 10.31
N ALA A 50 -17.56 -1.06 10.62
CA ALA A 50 -17.63 -1.97 11.78
C ALA A 50 -16.61 -3.11 11.63
N LEU A 51 -16.49 -3.71 10.43
CA LEU A 51 -15.45 -4.70 10.14
C LEU A 51 -14.04 -4.14 10.37
N TRP A 52 -13.73 -2.95 9.86
CA TRP A 52 -12.43 -2.30 10.10
C TRP A 52 -12.15 -2.07 11.59
N MET A 53 -13.18 -1.67 12.35
CA MET A 53 -13.03 -1.32 13.76
C MET A 53 -12.91 -2.55 14.67
N ASP A 54 -13.67 -3.61 14.40
CA ASP A 54 -13.94 -4.66 15.37
C ASP A 54 -13.51 -6.06 14.92
N ASP A 55 -13.40 -6.33 13.61
CA ASP A 55 -13.04 -7.66 13.11
C ASP A 55 -11.54 -7.92 13.30
N GLU A 56 -11.20 -9.07 13.90
CA GLU A 56 -9.82 -9.49 14.22
C GLU A 56 -8.91 -9.51 12.99
N MET A 57 -9.45 -9.82 11.80
CA MET A 57 -8.71 -9.88 10.55
C MET A 57 -8.09 -8.51 10.19
N TRP A 58 -8.80 -7.42 10.46
CA TRP A 58 -8.35 -6.06 10.10
C TRP A 58 -7.46 -5.41 11.16
N GLN A 59 -7.45 -5.93 12.39
CA GLN A 59 -6.74 -5.27 13.49
C GLN A 59 -5.22 -5.13 13.27
N PRO A 60 -4.51 -6.11 12.70
CA PRO A 60 -3.08 -5.93 12.37
C PRO A 60 -2.82 -4.77 11.39
N MET A 61 -3.63 -4.64 10.34
CA MET A 61 -3.52 -3.53 9.37
C MET A 61 -3.91 -2.20 10.01
N ARG A 62 -4.95 -2.19 10.84
CA ARG A 62 -5.36 -1.00 11.59
C ARG A 62 -4.28 -0.52 12.55
N ALA A 63 -3.68 -1.43 13.32
CA ALA A 63 -2.57 -1.10 14.21
C ALA A 63 -1.39 -0.52 13.41
N LEU A 64 -1.04 -1.10 12.27
CA LEU A 64 0.04 -0.59 11.40
C LEU A 64 -0.28 0.81 10.84
N ALA A 65 -1.54 1.07 10.46
CA ALA A 65 -1.99 2.39 10.02
C ALA A 65 -1.93 3.42 11.17
N GLU A 66 -2.30 3.05 12.40
CA GLU A 66 -2.19 3.92 13.57
C GLU A 66 -0.72 4.17 13.97
N GLU A 67 0.14 3.15 13.88
CA GLU A 67 1.59 3.26 14.11
C GLU A 67 2.27 4.21 13.11
N SER A 68 1.87 4.19 11.83
CA SER A 68 2.45 5.08 10.82
C SER A 68 2.19 6.56 11.12
N MET A 69 1.06 6.88 11.77
CA MET A 69 0.68 8.25 12.15
C MET A 69 1.57 8.86 13.22
N VAL A 70 2.33 8.05 13.96
CA VAL A 70 3.20 8.53 15.05
C VAL A 70 4.69 8.56 14.68
N ILE A 71 5.06 8.10 13.48
CA ILE A 71 6.43 8.20 12.95
C ILE A 71 6.82 9.66 12.78
N LYS A 72 8.04 10.00 13.20
CA LYS A 72 8.56 11.39 13.20
C LYS A 72 9.52 11.68 12.05
N ASP A 73 10.22 10.66 11.57
CA ASP A 73 11.06 10.77 10.40
C ASP A 73 10.18 10.66 9.14
N TRP A 74 10.16 11.71 8.33
CA TRP A 74 9.33 11.75 7.12
C TRP A 74 9.81 10.76 6.05
N PHE A 75 11.12 10.44 6.02
CA PHE A 75 11.67 9.50 5.05
C PHE A 75 11.40 8.06 5.50
N GLU A 76 11.49 7.78 6.82
CA GLU A 76 11.00 6.49 7.36
C GLU A 76 9.53 6.28 7.02
N LEU A 77 8.68 7.31 7.20
CA LEU A 77 7.27 7.24 6.83
C LEU A 77 7.07 7.06 5.32
N HIS A 78 7.90 7.68 4.48
CA HIS A 78 7.87 7.50 3.03
C HIS A 78 8.19 6.04 2.65
N VAL A 79 9.20 5.43 3.28
CA VAL A 79 9.55 4.02 3.09
C VAL A 79 8.40 3.11 3.55
N LEU A 80 7.82 3.35 4.73
CA LEU A 80 6.70 2.53 5.22
C LEU A 80 5.45 2.68 4.34
N GLN A 81 4.97 3.92 4.13
CA GLN A 81 3.69 4.16 3.46
C GLN A 81 3.78 3.95 1.94
N ASN A 82 4.69 4.67 1.28
CA ASN A 82 4.66 4.78 -0.18
C ASN A 82 5.41 3.63 -0.86
N PHE A 83 6.37 3.00 -0.17
CA PHE A 83 7.12 1.87 -0.71
C PHE A 83 6.57 0.53 -0.22
N LEU A 84 6.54 0.29 1.10
CA LEU A 84 6.15 -1.02 1.63
C LEU A 84 4.63 -1.26 1.61
N LEU A 85 3.83 -0.37 2.20
CA LEU A 85 2.38 -0.51 2.27
C LEU A 85 1.75 -0.41 0.88
N ASP A 86 1.99 0.68 0.16
CA ASP A 86 1.44 0.82 -1.20
C ASP A 86 1.93 -0.30 -2.11
N GLY A 87 3.22 -0.71 -1.99
CA GLY A 87 3.85 -1.77 -2.76
C GLY A 87 3.35 -3.19 -2.48
N THR A 88 2.63 -3.40 -1.37
CA THR A 88 2.04 -4.71 -1.03
C THR A 88 0.51 -4.69 -1.16
N VAL A 89 -0.15 -3.64 -0.65
CA VAL A 89 -1.61 -3.51 -0.65
C VAL A 89 -2.16 -3.35 -2.06
N HIS A 90 -1.55 -2.54 -2.92
CA HIS A 90 -2.08 -2.34 -4.29
C HIS A 90 -2.02 -3.64 -5.12
N PRO A 91 -0.87 -4.38 -5.17
CA PRO A 91 -0.84 -5.67 -5.84
C PRO A 91 -1.78 -6.72 -5.23
N LEU A 92 -2.00 -6.70 -3.91
CA LEU A 92 -2.94 -7.63 -3.29
C LEU A 92 -4.37 -7.36 -3.76
N VAL A 93 -4.84 -6.11 -3.65
CA VAL A 93 -6.26 -5.74 -3.83
C VAL A 93 -6.62 -5.58 -5.31
N PHE A 94 -5.77 -4.92 -6.10
CA PHE A 94 -6.11 -4.51 -7.47
C PHE A 94 -5.49 -5.40 -8.56
N ASP A 95 -4.64 -6.38 -8.18
CA ASP A 95 -4.12 -7.40 -9.10
C ASP A 95 -4.60 -8.79 -8.67
N LYS A 96 -4.15 -9.29 -7.52
CA LYS A 96 -4.44 -10.67 -7.09
C LYS A 96 -5.91 -10.89 -6.73
N PHE A 97 -6.49 -10.01 -5.92
CA PHE A 97 -7.88 -10.11 -5.49
C PHE A 97 -8.84 -9.83 -6.64
N ASP A 98 -8.52 -8.86 -7.51
CA ASP A 98 -9.27 -8.63 -8.75
C ASP A 98 -9.37 -9.90 -9.61
N ALA A 99 -8.23 -10.55 -9.87
CA ALA A 99 -8.20 -11.79 -10.62
C ALA A 99 -8.99 -12.92 -9.94
N ALA A 100 -8.96 -13.00 -8.60
CA ALA A 100 -9.76 -13.97 -7.85
C ALA A 100 -11.26 -13.70 -8.00
N VAL A 101 -11.71 -12.46 -7.77
CA VAL A 101 -13.11 -12.04 -7.89
C VAL A 101 -13.64 -12.23 -9.31
N ALA A 102 -12.83 -11.93 -10.34
CA ALA A 102 -13.20 -12.14 -11.74
C ALA A 102 -13.52 -13.61 -12.05
N ARG A 103 -12.77 -14.57 -11.47
CA ARG A 103 -13.05 -16.02 -11.61
C ARG A 103 -14.39 -16.44 -10.99
N HIS A 104 -14.91 -15.66 -10.05
CA HIS A 104 -16.22 -15.87 -9.41
C HIS A 104 -17.34 -15.01 -10.01
N GLY A 105 -17.14 -14.47 -11.22
CA GLY A 105 -18.16 -13.68 -11.94
C GLY A 105 -18.19 -12.19 -11.58
N GLY A 106 -17.22 -11.70 -10.79
CA GLY A 106 -17.14 -10.30 -10.39
C GLY A 106 -16.40 -9.38 -11.38
N ALA A 107 -16.50 -9.64 -12.69
CA ALA A 107 -15.81 -8.85 -13.73
C ALA A 107 -16.15 -7.34 -13.70
N ALA A 108 -17.27 -6.95 -13.07
CA ALA A 108 -17.60 -5.55 -12.85
C ALA A 108 -16.59 -4.84 -11.92
N PHE A 109 -16.01 -5.55 -10.95
CA PHE A 109 -14.99 -4.99 -10.05
C PHE A 109 -13.74 -4.56 -10.83
N SER A 110 -13.28 -5.37 -11.78
CA SER A 110 -12.13 -5.07 -12.65
C SER A 110 -12.32 -3.81 -13.49
N MET A 111 -13.53 -3.56 -13.97
CA MET A 111 -13.83 -2.33 -14.73
C MET A 111 -13.82 -1.07 -13.84
N MET A 112 -13.95 -1.21 -12.53
CA MET A 112 -14.05 -0.08 -11.61
C MET A 112 -12.72 0.28 -10.93
N ASN A 113 -11.69 -0.57 -11.03
CA ASN A 113 -10.42 -0.40 -10.33
C ASN A 113 -9.22 -0.05 -11.23
N GLU A 114 -9.42 0.11 -12.54
CA GLU A 114 -8.37 0.43 -13.53
C GLU A 114 -7.56 1.68 -13.13
N PHE A 115 -8.22 2.71 -12.60
CA PHE A 115 -7.55 3.92 -12.09
C PHE A 115 -6.48 3.60 -11.03
N MET A 116 -6.75 2.69 -10.10
CA MET A 116 -5.83 2.35 -9.01
C MET A 116 -4.61 1.58 -9.54
N ILE A 117 -4.80 0.76 -10.58
CA ILE A 117 -3.74 0.00 -11.24
C ILE A 117 -2.80 0.96 -11.99
N GLU A 118 -3.35 1.85 -12.80
CA GLU A 118 -2.58 2.86 -13.54
C GLU A 118 -1.84 3.82 -12.59
N TRP A 119 -2.56 4.30 -11.57
CA TRP A 119 -2.00 5.18 -10.56
C TRP A 119 -0.83 4.53 -9.84
N PHE A 120 -0.94 3.26 -9.42
CA PHE A 120 0.14 2.58 -8.70
C PHE A 120 1.39 2.40 -9.58
N ALA A 121 1.20 2.09 -10.87
CA ALA A 121 2.29 1.96 -11.83
C ALA A 121 3.03 3.30 -12.04
N GLU A 122 2.31 4.42 -12.06
CA GLU A 122 2.90 5.75 -12.13
C GLU A 122 3.59 6.15 -10.81
N ALA A 123 2.85 6.06 -9.69
CA ALA A 123 3.29 6.46 -8.37
C ALA A 123 4.56 5.72 -7.94
N SER A 124 4.63 4.41 -8.22
CA SER A 124 5.80 3.58 -7.93
C SER A 124 7.10 4.12 -8.53
N ARG A 125 7.05 4.79 -9.69
CA ARG A 125 8.25 5.28 -10.38
C ARG A 125 8.93 6.42 -9.62
N TRP A 126 8.16 7.36 -9.08
CA TRP A 126 8.75 8.48 -8.34
C TRP A 126 9.22 8.03 -6.96
N VAL A 127 8.50 7.10 -6.33
CA VAL A 127 8.92 6.48 -5.06
C VAL A 127 10.27 5.77 -5.25
N ASP A 128 10.39 4.90 -6.26
CA ASP A 128 11.63 4.19 -6.55
C ASP A 128 12.78 5.17 -6.85
N ALA A 129 12.52 6.24 -7.62
CA ALA A 129 13.52 7.25 -7.95
C ALA A 129 14.00 8.06 -6.72
N VAL A 130 13.12 8.36 -5.77
CA VAL A 130 13.50 9.06 -4.53
C VAL A 130 14.37 8.18 -3.65
N ILE A 131 14.01 6.90 -3.50
CA ILE A 131 14.81 5.92 -2.74
C ILE A 131 16.16 5.73 -3.42
N GLU A 132 16.20 5.49 -4.73
CA GLU A 132 17.43 5.30 -5.50
C GLU A 132 18.36 6.52 -5.38
N CYS A 133 17.81 7.74 -5.43
CA CYS A 133 18.58 8.96 -5.25
C CYS A 133 19.20 9.04 -3.84
N ALA A 134 18.41 8.75 -2.79
CA ALA A 134 18.89 8.77 -1.42
C ALA A 134 19.97 7.71 -1.14
N VAL A 135 19.80 6.50 -1.70
CA VAL A 135 20.76 5.39 -1.61
C VAL A 135 22.08 5.75 -2.29
N LYS A 136 22.03 6.36 -3.48
CA LYS A 136 23.24 6.78 -4.22
C LYS A 136 23.99 7.94 -3.58
N GLU A 137 23.32 8.75 -2.78
CA GLU A 137 23.93 9.92 -2.13
C GLU A 137 24.95 9.52 -1.06
N SER A 138 24.71 8.44 -0.28
CA SER A 138 25.70 7.94 0.68
C SER A 138 25.40 6.52 1.20
N ASP A 139 26.45 5.78 1.55
CA ASP A 139 26.35 4.47 2.22
C ASP A 139 25.59 4.56 3.55
N ALA A 140 25.69 5.67 4.27
CA ALA A 140 24.96 5.89 5.52
C ALA A 140 23.44 5.95 5.29
N ASN A 141 22.99 6.59 4.21
CA ASN A 141 21.57 6.60 3.84
C ASN A 141 21.10 5.19 3.45
N LYS A 142 21.91 4.47 2.65
CA LYS A 142 21.61 3.08 2.28
C LYS A 142 21.34 2.23 3.53
N VAL A 143 22.27 2.24 4.49
CA VAL A 143 22.13 1.49 5.75
C VAL A 143 20.88 1.89 6.55
N LEU A 144 20.54 3.19 6.60
CA LEU A 144 19.32 3.65 7.29
C LEU A 144 18.05 3.13 6.61
N ILE A 145 17.97 3.22 5.28
CA ILE A 145 16.80 2.79 4.51
C ILE A 145 16.62 1.28 4.60
N GLU A 146 17.70 0.51 4.48
CA GLU A 146 17.68 -0.94 4.67
C GLU A 146 17.23 -1.31 6.09
N GLY A 147 17.70 -0.57 7.10
CA GLY A 147 17.26 -0.73 8.48
C GLY A 147 15.75 -0.50 8.67
N TRP A 148 15.19 0.51 8.00
CA TRP A 148 13.74 0.75 8.00
C TRP A 148 12.98 -0.36 7.28
N ILE A 149 13.46 -0.82 6.12
CA ILE A 149 12.85 -1.94 5.40
C ILE A 149 12.86 -3.21 6.27
N ALA A 150 14.01 -3.58 6.84
CA ALA A 150 14.12 -4.73 7.73
C ALA A 150 13.21 -4.64 8.96
N LYS A 151 13.04 -3.42 9.51
CA LYS A 151 12.13 -3.16 10.65
C LYS A 151 10.66 -3.34 10.26
N TRP A 152 10.25 -2.82 9.11
CA TRP A 152 8.85 -2.67 8.75
C TRP A 152 8.29 -3.83 7.92
N THR A 153 9.10 -4.50 7.09
CA THR A 153 8.66 -5.61 6.25
C THR A 153 7.93 -6.70 7.06
N PRO A 154 8.46 -7.24 8.18
CA PRO A 154 7.75 -8.28 8.94
C PRO A 154 6.38 -7.82 9.48
N ARG A 155 6.22 -6.54 9.78
CA ARG A 155 4.96 -5.96 10.28
C ARG A 155 3.95 -5.78 9.16
N VAL A 156 4.41 -5.32 8.00
CA VAL A 156 3.59 -5.24 6.78
C VAL A 156 3.11 -6.64 6.39
N LEU A 157 3.99 -7.64 6.35
CA LEU A 157 3.59 -9.02 6.03
C LEU A 157 2.64 -9.59 7.07
N GLY A 158 2.91 -9.37 8.37
CA GLY A 158 2.00 -9.78 9.44
C GLY A 158 0.61 -9.12 9.35
N ALA A 159 0.53 -7.88 8.84
CA ALA A 159 -0.73 -7.20 8.59
C ALA A 159 -1.45 -7.68 7.32
N MET A 160 -0.69 -8.14 6.33
CA MET A 160 -1.22 -8.64 5.06
C MET A 160 -1.68 -10.09 5.13
N GLN A 161 -1.08 -10.91 6.00
CA GLN A 161 -1.35 -12.34 6.09
C GLN A 161 -2.84 -12.67 6.32
N PRO A 162 -3.55 -12.06 7.31
CA PRO A 162 -4.96 -12.36 7.52
C PRO A 162 -5.84 -12.00 6.32
N LEU A 163 -5.49 -10.94 5.60
CA LEU A 163 -6.18 -10.52 4.38
C LEU A 163 -5.94 -11.52 3.24
N GLY A 164 -4.71 -12.00 3.10
CA GLY A 164 -4.35 -13.03 2.14
C GLY A 164 -5.06 -14.35 2.41
N ASP A 165 -5.09 -14.80 3.66
CA ASP A 165 -5.75 -16.04 4.06
C ASP A 165 -7.26 -15.98 3.80
N ALA A 166 -7.90 -14.85 4.11
CA ALA A 166 -9.34 -14.67 3.87
C ALA A 166 -9.71 -14.53 2.39
N ALA A 167 -8.83 -13.95 1.57
CA ALA A 167 -9.09 -13.70 0.16
C ALA A 167 -8.71 -14.88 -0.76
N PHE A 168 -7.75 -15.72 -0.36
CA PHE A 168 -7.14 -16.74 -1.24
C PHE A 168 -7.04 -18.13 -0.61
N ASP A 169 -7.65 -18.37 0.56
CA ASP A 169 -7.62 -19.64 1.29
C ASP A 169 -6.17 -20.19 1.41
N GLU A 170 -5.93 -21.45 1.02
CA GLU A 170 -4.61 -22.10 1.05
C GLU A 170 -3.55 -21.40 0.19
N GLN A 171 -3.95 -20.53 -0.75
CA GLN A 171 -3.05 -19.76 -1.62
C GLN A 171 -2.61 -18.43 -0.99
N GLY A 172 -3.18 -18.04 0.16
CA GLY A 172 -2.87 -16.79 0.87
C GLY A 172 -1.36 -16.57 1.06
N PRO A 173 -0.64 -17.47 1.77
CA PRO A 173 0.80 -17.34 1.99
C PRO A 173 1.61 -17.18 0.71
N ALA A 174 1.39 -18.05 -0.29
CA ALA A 174 2.11 -18.00 -1.56
C ALA A 174 1.85 -16.70 -2.34
N THR A 175 0.64 -16.14 -2.23
CA THR A 175 0.29 -14.87 -2.87
C THR A 175 1.03 -13.70 -2.23
N ILE A 176 1.12 -13.68 -0.89
CA ILE A 176 1.87 -12.67 -0.14
C ILE A 176 3.37 -12.76 -0.42
N ASP A 177 3.93 -13.98 -0.46
CA ASP A 177 5.34 -14.19 -0.79
C ASP A 177 5.66 -13.67 -2.21
N GLU A 178 4.83 -13.97 -3.20
CA GLU A 178 5.04 -13.47 -4.58
C GLU A 178 5.00 -11.93 -4.67
N ILE A 179 4.09 -11.28 -3.93
CA ILE A 179 4.04 -9.80 -3.86
C ILE A 179 5.32 -9.26 -3.21
N THR A 180 5.76 -9.91 -2.14
CA THR A 180 6.97 -9.52 -1.39
C THR A 180 8.22 -9.66 -2.24
N ASP A 181 8.37 -10.77 -2.95
CA ASP A 181 9.49 -11.01 -3.87
C ASP A 181 9.57 -9.96 -4.97
N ARG A 182 8.41 -9.57 -5.54
CA ARG A 182 8.34 -8.49 -6.53
C ARG A 182 8.77 -7.14 -5.93
N LEU A 183 8.37 -6.85 -4.69
CA LEU A 183 8.76 -5.63 -3.99
C LEU A 183 10.27 -5.61 -3.64
N MET A 184 10.83 -6.71 -3.15
CA MET A 184 12.27 -6.80 -2.86
C MET A 184 13.10 -6.72 -4.14
N ALA A 185 12.63 -7.30 -5.25
CA ALA A 185 13.26 -7.11 -6.56
C ALA A 185 13.25 -5.64 -7.02
N ARG A 186 12.22 -4.85 -6.66
CA ARG A 186 12.22 -3.39 -6.87
C ARG A 186 13.21 -2.68 -5.95
N ALA A 187 13.30 -3.07 -4.68
CA ALA A 187 14.29 -2.53 -3.74
C ALA A 187 15.72 -2.73 -4.26
N GLY A 188 16.03 -3.94 -4.77
CA GLY A 188 17.32 -4.24 -5.39
C GLY A 188 17.66 -3.36 -6.58
N LYS A 189 16.67 -3.02 -7.43
CA LYS A 189 16.86 -2.07 -8.55
C LYS A 189 17.15 -0.65 -8.08
N ALA A 190 16.67 -0.25 -6.91
CA ALA A 190 16.98 1.03 -6.28
C ALA A 190 18.34 1.04 -5.55
N GLY A 191 19.08 -0.08 -5.55
CA GLY A 191 20.43 -0.20 -4.98
C GLY A 191 20.47 -0.66 -3.52
N LEU A 192 19.37 -1.21 -2.99
CA LEU A 192 19.27 -1.78 -1.65
C LEU A 192 19.63 -3.27 -1.64
N ASP A 193 20.25 -3.75 -0.56
CA ASP A 193 20.64 -5.15 -0.36
C ASP A 193 19.70 -5.80 0.69
N VAL A 194 18.42 -5.94 0.33
CA VAL A 194 17.33 -6.45 1.19
C VAL A 194 16.62 -7.66 0.60
#